data_AF-A0A0T7SAT3-F1
#
_entry.id   AF-A0A0T7SAT3-F1
#
_cell.length_a   1.000
_cell.length_b   1.000
_cell.length_c   1.000
_cell.angle_alpha   90.00
_cell.angle_beta   90.00
_cell.angle_gamma   90.00
#
_symmetry.space_group_name_H-M   'P 1'
#
loop_
_entity.id
_entity.type
_entity.pdbx_description
1 polymer ?
#
loop_
_entity_poly.entity_id
_entity_poly.type
_entity_poly.pdbx_seq_one_letter_code
_entity_poly.pdbx_strand_id
1 'polypeptide(L)'
;MKLIYIKSTITPKDYSAVREILKKERGEKLAPFIYKLSRLESLEQYLNRENINYEVYQPIKVNQKESIFTSYGKAIKDKEREKEAQELENAEEEDIINEEW
;
A
#
# COMPACT_ATOMS: atom_id res chain seq x y z
N MET A 1 -5.17 13.31 1.56
CA MET A 1 -6.60 13.33 1.16
C MET A 1 -7.08 11.90 1.07
N LYS A 2 -8.33 11.65 1.46
CA LYS A 2 -8.93 10.31 1.47
C LYS A 2 -10.14 10.30 0.53
N LEU A 3 -10.46 9.13 0.02
CA LEU A 3 -11.58 8.88 -0.88
C LEU A 3 -12.58 8.00 -0.13
N ILE A 4 -13.87 8.31 -0.24
CA ILE A 4 -14.96 7.47 0.25
C ILE A 4 -15.83 7.05 -0.92
N TYR A 5 -16.19 5.77 -0.92
CA TYR A 5 -17.17 5.17 -1.80
C TYR A 5 -18.35 4.66 -0.98
N ILE A 6 -19.56 5.17 -1.25
CA ILE A 6 -20.79 4.70 -0.62
C ILE A 6 -21.37 3.58 -1.48
N LYS A 7 -21.44 2.36 -0.95
CA LYS A 7 -21.90 1.17 -1.68
C LYS A 7 -23.41 1.02 -1.71
N SER A 8 -24.09 1.55 -0.69
CA SER A 8 -25.53 1.38 -0.55
C SER A 8 -26.33 2.40 -1.36
N THR A 9 -27.51 1.98 -1.82
CA THR A 9 -28.55 2.87 -2.31
C THR A 9 -28.99 3.78 -1.18
N ILE A 10 -28.54 5.04 -1.22
CA ILE A 10 -28.89 6.07 -0.24
C ILE A 10 -30.23 6.70 -0.58
N THR A 11 -31.03 6.99 0.45
CA THR A 11 -32.29 7.71 0.25
C THR A 11 -32.02 9.18 -0.12
N PRO A 12 -32.96 9.89 -0.76
CA PRO A 12 -32.79 11.31 -1.07
C PRO A 12 -32.50 12.18 0.16
N LYS A 13 -33.02 11.78 1.33
CA LYS A 13 -32.77 12.43 2.62
C LYS A 13 -31.30 12.29 3.02
N ASP A 14 -30.76 11.08 2.94
CA ASP A 14 -29.37 10.80 3.32
C ASP A 14 -28.38 11.43 2.36
N TYR A 15 -28.72 11.44 1.06
CA TYR A 15 -27.93 12.14 0.05
C TYR A 15 -27.79 13.63 0.36
N SER A 16 -28.88 14.27 0.80
CA SER A 16 -28.90 15.68 1.16
C SER A 16 -28.00 15.95 2.37
N ALA A 17 -28.11 15.12 3.40
CA ALA A 17 -27.27 15.21 4.60
C ALA A 17 -25.78 14.99 4.28
N VAL A 18 -25.44 13.94 3.52
CA VAL A 18 -24.08 13.68 3.04
C VAL A 18 -23.56 14.91 2.29
N ARG A 19 -24.37 15.49 1.38
CA ARG A 19 -23.95 16.65 0.60
C ARG A 19 -23.70 17.91 1.44
N GLU A 20 -24.43 18.11 2.52
CA GLU A 20 -24.16 19.20 3.47
C GLU A 20 -22.85 18.99 4.23
N ILE A 21 -22.58 17.76 4.68
CA ILE A 21 -21.33 17.40 5.34
C ILE A 21 -20.15 17.62 4.39
N LEU A 22 -20.27 17.17 3.13
CA LEU A 22 -19.26 17.39 2.10
C LEU A 22 -18.96 18.88 1.88
N LYS A 23 -19.99 19.74 1.86
CA LYS A 23 -19.79 21.21 1.74
C LYS A 23 -19.03 21.79 2.92
N LYS A 24 -19.35 21.36 4.15
CA LYS A 24 -18.68 21.83 5.37
C LYS A 24 -17.20 21.42 5.40
N GLU A 25 -16.89 20.20 4.97
CA GLU A 25 -15.53 19.64 4.96
C GLU A 25 -14.72 20.01 3.71
N ARG A 26 -15.27 20.90 2.85
CA ARG A 26 -14.69 21.28 1.54
C ARG A 26 -14.35 20.05 0.68
N GLY A 27 -15.21 19.04 0.70
CA GLY A 27 -15.10 17.84 -0.10
C GLY A 27 -15.53 18.05 -1.54
N GLU A 28 -14.89 17.32 -2.44
CA GLU A 28 -15.21 17.27 -3.87
C GLU A 28 -15.99 16.00 -4.19
N LYS A 29 -17.08 16.12 -4.95
CA LYS A 29 -17.76 14.97 -5.55
C LYS A 29 -17.04 14.61 -6.84
N LEU A 30 -16.48 13.41 -6.90
CA LEU A 30 -15.78 12.92 -8.09
C LEU A 30 -16.69 12.13 -9.02
N ALA A 31 -17.59 11.33 -8.45
CA ALA A 31 -18.51 10.49 -9.22
C ALA A 31 -19.81 10.28 -8.42
N PRO A 32 -20.82 9.59 -8.98
CA PRO A 32 -21.92 9.05 -8.19
C PRO A 32 -21.35 8.21 -7.04
N PHE A 33 -21.73 8.55 -5.80
CA PHE A 33 -21.32 7.87 -4.57
C PHE A 33 -19.82 7.90 -4.22
N ILE A 34 -18.97 8.55 -5.03
CA ILE A 34 -17.53 8.69 -4.76
C ILE A 34 -17.22 10.14 -4.39
N TYR A 35 -16.62 10.31 -3.21
CA TYR A 35 -16.32 11.61 -2.62
C TYR A 35 -14.86 11.68 -2.17
N LYS A 36 -14.25 12.84 -2.36
CA LYS A 36 -12.88 13.12 -1.97
C LYS A 36 -12.87 14.18 -0.88
N LEU A 37 -12.30 13.83 0.27
CA LEU A 37 -12.38 14.64 1.48
C LEU A 37 -11.02 14.72 2.19
N SER A 38 -10.81 15.83 2.89
CA SER A 38 -9.62 16.03 3.72
C SER A 38 -9.80 15.47 5.12
N ARG A 39 -10.98 15.68 5.71
CA ARG A 39 -11.44 15.15 6.99
C ARG A 39 -12.57 14.17 6.73
N LEU A 40 -12.61 13.06 7.46
CA LEU A 40 -13.60 12.00 7.26
C LEU A 40 -14.46 11.75 8.50
N GLU A 41 -14.06 12.24 9.68
CA GLU A 41 -14.70 11.90 10.95
C GLU A 41 -16.20 12.21 10.96
N SER A 42 -16.60 13.40 10.49
CA SER A 42 -18.01 13.79 10.50
C SER A 42 -18.86 12.93 9.56
N LEU A 43 -18.30 12.58 8.39
CA LEU A 43 -18.99 11.76 7.40
C LEU A 43 -19.06 10.31 7.86
N GLU A 44 -17.99 9.73 8.40
CA GLU A 44 -17.97 8.38 8.95
C GLU A 44 -18.95 8.24 10.12
N GLN A 45 -19.00 9.22 11.03
CA GLN A 45 -19.98 9.22 12.12
C GLN A 45 -21.41 9.19 11.62
N TYR A 46 -21.72 9.95 10.57
CA TYR A 46 -23.06 9.96 9.98
C TYR A 46 -23.37 8.62 9.29
N LEU A 47 -22.45 8.11 8.46
CA LEU A 47 -22.63 6.85 7.75
C LEU A 47 -22.79 5.66 8.70
N ASN A 48 -22.02 5.63 9.80
CA ASN A 48 -22.15 4.61 10.84
C ASN A 48 -23.47 4.72 11.61
N ARG A 49 -23.93 5.95 11.92
CA ARG A 49 -25.20 6.17 12.61
C ARG A 49 -26.39 5.67 11.79
N GLU A 50 -26.40 5.96 10.49
CA GLU A 50 -27.46 5.56 9.58
C GLU A 50 -27.25 4.14 9.02
N ASN A 51 -26.22 3.42 9.49
CA ASN A 51 -25.88 2.06 9.05
C ASN A 51 -25.72 1.91 7.53
N ILE A 52 -25.11 2.93 6.90
CA ILE A 52 -24.87 2.99 5.46
C ILE A 52 -23.54 2.29 5.16
N ASN A 53 -23.53 1.39 4.18
CA ASN A 53 -22.32 0.67 3.79
C ASN A 53 -21.39 1.56 2.95
N TYR A 54 -20.13 1.71 3.38
CA TYR A 54 -19.13 2.53 2.70
C TYR A 54 -17.73 1.92 2.78
N GLU A 55 -16.84 2.37 1.89
CA GLU A 55 -15.45 1.97 1.82
C GLU A 55 -14.55 3.20 1.76
N VAL A 56 -13.47 3.19 2.53
CA VAL A 56 -12.50 4.29 2.62
C VAL A 56 -11.23 3.90 1.89
N TYR A 57 -10.89 4.64 0.84
CA TYR A 57 -9.64 4.51 0.12
C TYR A 57 -8.67 5.60 0.57
N GLN A 58 -7.49 5.17 1.00
CA GLN A 58 -6.38 6.08 1.27
C GLN A 58 -5.27 5.82 0.26
N PRO A 59 -4.61 6.87 -0.26
CA PRO A 59 -3.42 6.65 -1.08
C PRO A 59 -2.39 5.94 -0.20
N ILE A 60 -2.02 4.73 -0.60
CA ILE A 60 -0.95 3.98 0.05
C ILE A 60 0.32 4.80 -0.25
N LYS A 61 0.82 5.53 0.76
CA LYS A 61 2.17 6.10 0.71
C LYS A 61 3.15 4.95 0.89
N VAL A 62 3.26 4.11 -0.12
CA VAL A 62 4.27 3.07 -0.12
C VAL A 62 5.58 3.76 -0.45
N ASN A 63 6.46 3.86 0.54
CA ASN A 63 7.91 3.84 0.32
C ASN A 63 8.30 2.47 -0.29
N GLN A 64 7.69 2.11 -1.42
CA GLN A 64 7.90 0.85 -2.14
C GLN A 64 9.38 0.69 -2.52
N LYS A 65 10.10 1.81 -2.72
CA LYS A 65 11.54 1.79 -2.91
C LYS A 65 12.28 1.22 -1.70
N GLU A 66 11.95 1.64 -0.47
CA GLU A 66 12.69 1.21 0.72
C GLU A 66 12.53 -0.29 0.99
N SER A 67 11.33 -0.86 0.81
CA SER A 67 11.09 -2.29 1.07
C SER A 67 11.77 -3.21 0.06
N ILE A 68 11.82 -2.81 -1.22
CA ILE A 68 12.49 -3.58 -2.26
C ILE A 68 13.99 -3.64 -1.98
N PHE A 69 14.63 -2.51 -1.68
CA PHE A 69 16.07 -2.49 -1.36
C PHE A 69 16.40 -3.24 -0.06
N THR A 70 15.51 -3.30 0.94
CA THR A 70 15.75 -4.12 2.14
C THR A 70 15.70 -5.62 1.85
N SER A 71 14.82 -6.06 0.95
CA SER A 71 14.75 -7.45 0.50
C SER A 71 16.00 -7.85 -0.29
N TYR A 72 16.43 -7.02 -1.24
CA TYR A 72 17.66 -7.26 -2.01
C TYR A 72 18.91 -7.19 -1.13
N GLY A 73 18.99 -6.23 -0.21
CA GLY A 73 20.12 -6.08 0.71
C GLY A 73 20.28 -7.25 1.69
N LYS A 74 19.19 -7.94 2.05
CA LYS A 74 19.25 -9.18 2.84
C LYS A 74 19.74 -10.38 2.03
N ALA A 75 19.29 -10.53 0.78
CA ALA A 75 19.73 -11.60 -0.11
C ALA A 75 21.22 -11.52 -0.51
N ILE A 76 21.85 -10.34 -0.35
CA ILE A 76 23.29 -10.14 -0.56
C ILE A 76 24.11 -10.63 0.65
N LYS A 77 23.50 -10.75 1.84
CA LYS A 77 24.16 -11.25 3.07
C LYS A 77 23.87 -12.74 3.35
N ASP A 78 23.37 -13.48 2.37
CA ASP A 78 23.18 -14.92 2.50
C ASP A 78 24.56 -15.59 2.50
N LYS A 79 24.96 -16.06 3.69
CA LYS A 79 26.19 -16.83 3.95
C LYS A 79 26.37 -18.06 3.06
N GLU A 80 25.30 -18.49 2.38
CA GLU A 80 25.32 -19.59 1.42
C GLU A 80 26.11 -19.22 0.16
N ARG A 81 25.99 -17.98 -0.34
CA ARG A 81 26.79 -17.52 -1.49
C ARG A 81 28.27 -17.34 -1.16
N GLU A 82 28.59 -16.99 0.08
CA GLU A 82 29.97 -16.87 0.54
C GLU A 82 30.65 -18.26 0.61
N LYS A 83 29.91 -19.29 1.01
CA LYS A 83 30.39 -20.67 0.96
C LYS A 83 30.55 -21.21 -0.46
N GLU A 84 29.57 -20.97 -1.33
CA GLU A 84 29.66 -21.37 -2.75
C GLU A 84 30.86 -20.70 -3.45
N ALA A 85 31.10 -19.41 -3.19
CA ALA A 85 32.27 -18.71 -3.74
C ALA A 85 33.59 -19.31 -3.23
N GLN A 86 33.65 -19.65 -1.95
CA GLN A 86 34.85 -20.25 -1.35
C GLN A 86 35.09 -21.69 -1.83
N GLU A 87 34.03 -22.46 -2.10
CA GLU A 87 34.14 -23.79 -2.70
C GLU A 87 34.62 -23.74 -4.17
N LEU A 88 34.19 -22.73 -4.93
CA LEU A 88 34.67 -22.51 -6.30
C LEU A 88 36.14 -22.06 -6.35
N GLU A 89 36.55 -21.15 -5.45
CA GLU A 89 37.95 -20.71 -5.33
C GLU A 89 38.87 -21.89 -4.98
N ASN A 90 38.47 -22.74 -4.03
CA ASN A 90 39.24 -23.94 -3.69
C ASN A 90 39.31 -24.96 -4.85
N ALA A 91 38.25 -25.09 -5.64
CA ALA A 91 38.24 -25.99 -6.80
C ALA A 91 39.14 -25.49 -7.94
N GLU A 92 39.20 -24.18 -8.18
CA GLU A 92 40.14 -23.59 -9.13
C GLU A 92 41.61 -23.78 -8.71
N GLU A 93 41.92 -23.72 -7.41
CA GLU A 93 43.27 -23.99 -6.89
C GLU A 93 43.70 -25.47 -7.04
N GLU A 94 42.77 -26.42 -6.88
CA GLU A 94 43.06 -27.86 -7.07
C GLU A 94 43.34 -28.24 -8.53
N ASP A 95 42.71 -27.57 -9.49
CA ASP A 95 42.96 -27.80 -10.92
C ASP A 95 44.33 -27.25 -11.36
N ILE A 96 44.77 -26.12 -10.81
CA ILE A 96 46.10 -25.53 -11.11
C ILE A 96 47.23 -26.45 -10.60
N ILE A 97 47.06 -27.08 -9.44
CA ILE A 97 48.06 -27.98 -8.85
C ILE A 97 48.19 -29.29 -9.64
N ASN A 98 47.13 -29.72 -10.32
CA ASN A 98 47.12 -30.95 -11.13
C ASN A 98 47.57 -30.76 -12.59
N GLU A 99 47.72 -29.52 -13.08
CA GLU A 99 48.27 -29.23 -14.42
C GLU A 99 49.80 -29.04 -14.45
N GLU A 100 50.49 -28.95 -13.30
CA GLU A 100 51.96 -28.84 -13.22
C GLU A 100 52.71 -30.19 -13.08
N TRP A 101 52.32 -31.23 -13.84
CA TRP A 101 53.11 -32.47 -14.02
C TRP A 101 53.42 -32.80 -15.47
#